data_AF-A0AAV9N1E3-F1
#
_entry.id   AF-A0AAV9N1E3-F1
#
_cell.length_a   1.000
_cell.length_b   1.000
_cell.length_c   1.000
_cell.angle_alpha   90.00
_cell.angle_beta   90.00
_cell.angle_gamma   90.00
#
_symmetry.space_group_name_H-M   'P 1'
#
loop_
_entity.id
_entity.type
_entity.pdbx_description
1 polymer ?
#
loop_
_entity_poly.entity_id
_entity_poly.type
_entity_poly.pdbx_seq_one_letter_code
_entity_poly.pdbx_strand_id
1 'polypeptide(L)'
;MPRGNGPASKVHFKGNSDDFIVFVESPEDLEAWKKDKSIPLVQVVDSFKILVSHKHGAQGELDTASKASLENEFGTTNEDDIVKKILEEGQIQTSSTSQRTGVRNETMGPRQAHGTS
;
A
#
# COMPACT_ATOMS: atom_id res chain seq x y z
N MET A 1 -1.61 -15.27 25.69
CA MET A 1 -2.48 -14.37 24.90
C MET A 1 -1.73 -14.09 23.62
N PRO A 2 -2.22 -14.50 22.43
CA PRO A 2 -1.44 -14.39 21.20
C PRO A 2 -1.34 -12.92 20.80
N ARG A 3 -0.20 -12.31 21.14
CA ARG A 3 0.28 -11.08 20.53
C ARG A 3 0.71 -11.41 19.10
N GLY A 4 0.29 -10.60 18.13
CA GLY A 4 0.90 -10.58 16.81
C GLY A 4 0.09 -11.31 15.72
N ASN A 5 -1.03 -10.73 15.30
CA ASN A 5 -1.47 -10.78 13.91
C ASN A 5 -2.59 -9.72 13.68
N GLY A 6 -2.28 -8.45 13.94
CA GLY A 6 -3.10 -7.36 13.39
C GLY A 6 -2.97 -7.35 11.87
N PRO A 7 -3.95 -6.82 11.11
CA PRO A 7 -3.84 -6.72 9.66
C PRO A 7 -2.60 -5.91 9.31
N ALA A 8 -1.56 -6.58 8.78
CA ALA A 8 -0.35 -5.91 8.33
C ALA A 8 -0.77 -4.86 7.30
N SER A 9 -0.48 -3.60 7.63
CA SER A 9 -0.81 -2.44 6.81
C SER A 9 0.40 -2.18 5.93
N LYS A 10 0.22 -2.28 4.62
CA LYS A 10 1.29 -2.02 3.66
C LYS A 10 0.94 -0.79 2.84
N VAL A 11 1.90 0.05 2.54
CA VAL A 11 1.73 1.20 1.64
C VAL A 11 2.33 0.81 0.30
N HIS A 12 1.50 0.82 -0.73
CA HIS A 12 1.88 0.53 -2.10
C HIS A 12 2.02 1.83 -2.88
N PHE A 13 3.21 2.09 -3.38
CA PHE A 13 3.53 3.21 -4.24
C PHE A 13 3.82 2.70 -5.65
N LYS A 14 3.06 3.21 -6.61
CA LYS A 14 3.25 2.88 -8.03
C LYS A 14 4.27 3.85 -8.61
N GLY A 15 5.50 3.38 -8.79
CA GLY A 15 6.54 4.12 -9.50
C GLY A 15 6.31 4.11 -11.00
N ASN A 16 7.23 4.76 -11.73
CA ASN A 16 7.20 4.84 -13.18
C ASN A 16 7.65 3.51 -13.82
N SER A 17 8.73 2.93 -13.31
CA SER A 17 9.26 1.63 -13.76
C SER A 17 8.74 0.48 -12.90
N ASP A 18 8.89 0.62 -11.58
CA ASP A 18 8.66 -0.45 -10.61
C ASP A 18 7.71 -0.02 -9.49
N ASP A 19 7.06 -1.00 -8.87
CA ASP A 19 6.13 -0.75 -7.76
C ASP A 19 6.84 -0.97 -6.43
N PHE A 20 6.76 0.00 -5.53
CA PHE A 20 7.41 -0.03 -4.23
C PHE A 20 6.40 -0.23 -3.11
N ILE A 21 6.76 -1.03 -2.11
CA ILE A 21 5.90 -1.42 -1.01
C ILE A 21 6.68 -1.24 0.29
N VAL A 22 6.07 -0.57 1.26
CA VAL A 22 6.61 -0.38 2.61
C VAL A 22 5.59 -0.89 3.62
N PHE A 23 6.06 -1.57 4.66
CA PHE A 23 5.20 -2.05 5.74
C PHE A 23 5.15 -1.04 6.89
N VAL A 24 3.95 -0.76 7.37
CA VAL A 24 3.70 0.14 8.50
C VAL A 24 3.02 -0.62 9.64
N GLU A 25 3.27 -0.19 10.87
CA GLU A 25 2.64 -0.81 12.04
C GLU A 25 1.12 -0.69 11.94
N SER A 26 0.62 0.53 11.74
CA SER A 26 -0.81 0.81 11.62
C SER A 26 -1.08 2.02 10.71
N PRO A 27 -2.26 2.09 10.07
CA PRO A 27 -2.66 3.26 9.30
C PRO A 27 -2.86 4.49 10.20
N GLU A 28 -3.19 4.27 11.47
CA GLU A 28 -3.38 5.32 12.48
C GLU A 28 -2.07 6.07 12.77
N ASP A 29 -0.95 5.36 12.92
CA ASP A 29 0.39 5.96 13.09
C ASP A 29 0.80 6.74 11.85
N LEU A 30 0.46 6.25 10.66
CA LEU A 30 0.70 6.96 9.42
C LEU A 30 -0.12 8.25 9.32
N GLU A 31 -1.39 8.22 9.72
CA GLU A 31 -2.23 9.42 9.80
C GLU A 31 -1.74 10.42 10.86
N ALA A 32 -1.27 9.92 12.00
CA ALA A 32 -0.65 10.73 13.04
C ALA A 32 0.64 11.39 12.54
N TRP A 33 1.50 10.64 11.85
CA TRP A 33 2.71 11.15 11.22
C TRP A 33 2.44 12.17 10.10
N LYS A 34 1.39 11.94 9.30
CA LYS A 34 0.94 12.93 8.29
C LYS A 34 0.52 14.25 8.93
N LYS A 35 -0.02 14.21 10.15
CA LYS A 35 -0.39 15.41 10.92
C LYS A 35 0.80 16.03 11.65
N ASP A 36 1.70 15.20 12.18
CA ASP A 36 2.87 15.61 12.95
C ASP A 36 4.15 14.94 12.43
N LYS A 37 4.91 15.68 11.62
CA LYS A 37 6.18 15.21 11.05
C LYS A 37 7.34 15.17 12.05
N SER A 38 7.11 15.48 13.34
CA SER A 38 8.13 15.33 14.40
C SER A 38 8.22 13.88 14.88
N ILE A 39 7.22 13.06 14.57
CA ILE A 39 7.23 11.63 14.88
C ILE A 39 8.27 10.95 13.97
N PRO A 40 9.22 10.20 14.53
CA PRO A 40 10.23 9.52 13.74
C PRO A 40 9.60 8.33 13.00
N LEU A 41 9.98 8.16 11.74
CA LEU A 41 9.41 7.12 10.85
C LEU A 41 9.55 5.72 11.43
N VAL A 42 10.59 5.46 12.23
CA VAL A 42 10.84 4.19 12.94
C VAL A 42 9.71 3.77 13.88
N GLN A 43 8.88 4.71 14.32
CA GLN A 43 7.70 4.43 15.13
C GLN A 43 6.45 4.14 14.28
N VAL A 44 6.52 4.42 12.98
CA VAL A 44 5.39 4.32 12.05
C VAL A 44 5.58 3.11 11.12
N VAL A 45 6.81 2.86 10.68
CA VAL A 45 7.16 1.73 9.82
C VAL A 45 7.49 0.51 10.67
N ASP A 46 6.96 -0.65 10.28
CA ASP A 46 7.29 -1.94 10.91
C ASP A 46 8.74 -2.34 10.58
N SER A 47 9.16 -2.04 9.35
CA SER A 47 10.54 -2.21 8.91
C SER A 47 10.91 -1.18 7.83
N PHE A 48 12.12 -0.62 7.92
CA PHE A 48 12.72 0.21 6.87
C PHE A 48 13.22 -0.64 5.71
N LYS A 49 12.37 -1.54 5.20
CA LYS A 49 12.66 -2.34 4.02
C LYS A 49 11.74 -1.88 2.92
N ILE A 50 12.33 -1.24 1.92
CA ILE A 50 11.63 -0.90 0.68
C ILE A 50 11.61 -2.15 -0.17
N LEU A 51 10.43 -2.69 -0.39
CA LEU A 51 10.25 -3.89 -1.18
C LEU A 51 9.73 -3.50 -2.56
N VAL A 52 10.18 -4.20 -3.59
CA VAL A 52 9.73 -4.00 -4.96
C VAL A 52 8.94 -5.22 -5.42
N SER A 53 7.75 -4.96 -5.96
CA SER A 53 6.98 -5.94 -6.69
C SER A 53 7.31 -5.74 -8.17
N HIS A 54 8.13 -6.62 -8.75
CA HIS A 54 8.52 -6.61 -10.17
C HIS A 54 7.31 -6.93 -11.08
N LYS A 55 6.22 -6.17 -10.98
CA LYS A 55 4.91 -6.38 -11.64
C LYS A 55 4.25 -7.74 -11.35
N HIS A 56 4.82 -8.56 -10.46
CA HIS A 56 4.18 -9.75 -9.90
C HIS A 56 3.26 -9.28 -8.79
N GLY A 57 1.94 -9.24 -9.03
CA GLY A 57 0.92 -8.57 -8.21
C GLY A 57 0.94 -8.86 -6.70
N ALA A 58 -0.07 -8.41 -5.95
CA ALA A 58 -0.09 -8.33 -4.47
C ALA A 58 0.27 -9.61 -3.65
N GLN A 59 0.49 -10.76 -4.30
CA GLN A 59 0.88 -12.06 -3.75
C GLN A 59 2.20 -12.62 -4.33
N GLY A 60 2.92 -11.85 -5.15
CA GLY A 60 4.23 -12.23 -5.69
C GLY A 60 5.35 -12.13 -4.66
N GLU A 61 6.49 -12.76 -4.95
CA GLU A 61 7.72 -12.57 -4.18
C GLU A 61 8.10 -11.09 -4.20
N LEU A 62 8.12 -10.50 -3.01
CA LEU A 62 8.58 -9.14 -2.79
C LEU A 62 10.10 -9.19 -2.63
N ASP A 63 10.83 -8.55 -3.53
CA ASP A 63 12.28 -8.45 -3.42
C ASP A 63 12.68 -7.15 -2.75
N THR A 64 13.89 -7.09 -2.19
CA THR A 64 14.38 -5.85 -1.58
C THR A 64 14.81 -4.90 -2.70
N ALA A 65 14.30 -3.67 -2.69
CA ALA A 65 14.68 -2.68 -3.68
C ALA A 65 16.19 -2.40 -3.61
N SER A 66 16.86 -2.51 -4.75
CA SER A 66 18.28 -2.18 -4.85
C SER A 66 18.49 -0.67 -4.85
N LYS A 67 19.60 -0.19 -4.27
CA LYS A 67 19.95 1.26 -4.27
C LYS A 67 19.92 1.89 -5.66
N ALA A 68 20.29 1.14 -6.69
CA ALA A 68 20.21 1.57 -8.08
C ALA A 68 18.76 1.83 -8.54
N SER A 69 17.82 0.95 -8.19
CA SER A 69 16.40 1.12 -8.50
C SER A 69 15.81 2.33 -7.76
N LEU A 70 16.21 2.52 -6.50
CA LEU A 70 15.78 3.66 -5.68
C LEU A 70 16.29 4.99 -6.26
N GLU A 71 17.56 5.06 -6.66
CA GLU A 71 18.12 6.25 -7.28
C GLU A 71 17.48 6.54 -8.65
N ASN A 72 17.17 5.51 -9.43
CA ASN A 72 16.53 5.67 -10.74
C ASN A 72 15.10 6.21 -10.63
N GLU A 73 14.32 5.72 -9.67
CA GLU A 73 12.92 6.12 -9.48
C GLU A 73 12.74 7.38 -8.66
N PHE A 74 13.45 7.50 -7.53
CA PHE A 74 13.28 8.61 -6.60
C PHE A 74 14.34 9.71 -6.76
N GLY A 75 15.41 9.46 -7.53
CA GLY A 75 16.54 10.38 -7.66
C GLY A 75 17.44 10.45 -6.43
N THR A 76 17.25 9.56 -5.45
CA THR A 76 17.97 9.54 -4.18
C THR A 76 18.23 8.11 -3.73
N THR A 77 19.32 7.92 -2.98
CA THR A 77 19.65 6.64 -2.32
C THR A 77 19.31 6.66 -0.83
N ASN A 78 18.73 7.76 -0.34
CA ASN A 78 18.34 7.91 1.06
C ASN A 78 17.01 7.21 1.33
N GLU A 79 17.07 6.05 1.99
CA GLU A 79 15.91 5.22 2.33
C GLU A 79 14.87 6.00 3.14
N ASP A 80 15.27 6.85 4.09
CA ASP A 80 14.37 7.73 4.84
C ASP A 80 13.55 8.67 3.96
N ASP A 81 14.17 9.29 2.95
CA ASP A 81 13.50 10.24 2.06
C ASP A 81 12.51 9.52 1.14
N ILE A 82 12.91 8.35 0.66
CA ILE A 82 12.09 7.48 -0.18
C ILE A 82 10.88 6.98 0.60
N VAL A 83 11.09 6.47 1.82
CA VAL A 83 10.02 5.99 2.70
C VAL A 83 9.03 7.13 2.97
N LYS A 84 9.50 8.35 3.27
CA LYS A 84 8.63 9.53 3.41
C LYS A 84 7.78 9.77 2.17
N LYS A 85 8.39 9.75 0.99
CA LYS A 85 7.67 9.97 -0.27
C LYS A 85 6.64 8.87 -0.54
N ILE A 86 6.99 7.61 -0.28
CA ILE A 86 6.07 6.47 -0.37
C ILE A 86 4.92 6.60 0.63
N LEU A 87 5.15 7.06 1.85
CA LEU A 87 4.09 7.27 2.84
C LEU A 87 3.16 8.44 2.47
N GLU A 88 3.72 9.50 1.87
CA GLU A 88 2.96 10.68 1.43
C GLU A 88 2.12 10.39 0.18
N GLU A 89 2.72 9.81 -0.86
CA GLU A 89 2.09 9.60 -2.17
C GLU A 89 1.54 8.17 -2.39
N GLY A 90 1.98 7.21 -1.58
CA GLY A 90 1.56 5.82 -1.69
C GLY A 90 0.17 5.56 -1.13
N GLN A 91 -0.40 4.45 -1.57
CA GLN A 91 -1.73 3.99 -1.21
C GLN A 91 -1.65 2.92 -0.11
N ILE A 92 -2.31 3.17 1.02
CA ILE A 92 -2.43 2.17 2.09
C ILE A 92 -3.31 1.01 1.59
N GLN A 93 -2.77 -0.20 1.68
CA GLN A 93 -3.44 -1.47 1.49
C GLN A 93 -3.43 -2.23 2.80
N THR A 94 -4.59 -2.34 3.44
CA THR A 94 -4.77 -3.19 4.62
C THR A 94 -5.09 -4.62 4.16
N SER A 95 -4.38 -5.60 4.73
CA SER A 95 -4.61 -7.03 4.45
C SER A 95 -5.86 -7.62 5.11
N SER A 96 -6.71 -6.78 5.70
CA SER A 96 -8.11 -7.14 5.91
C SER A 96 -8.71 -7.33 4.53
N THR A 97 -9.03 -8.57 4.15
CA THR A 97 -9.92 -8.94 3.06
C THR A 97 -10.72 -7.73 2.62
N SER A 98 -10.24 -7.00 1.61
CA SER A 98 -10.93 -5.82 1.12
C SER A 98 -12.15 -6.39 0.44
N GLN A 99 -13.20 -6.48 1.24
CA GLN A 99 -14.56 -6.72 0.84
C GLN A 99 -14.81 -5.73 -0.28
N ARG A 100 -14.77 -6.26 -1.51
CA ARG A 100 -15.29 -5.70 -2.76
C ARG A 100 -16.09 -4.42 -2.49
N THR A 101 -15.41 -3.28 -2.45
CA THR A 101 -16.05 -1.97 -2.39
C THR A 101 -15.48 -1.20 -3.57
N GLY A 102 -16.16 -1.03 -4.68
CA GLY A 102 -17.39 -1.67 -5.11
C GLY A 102 -17.24 -1.98 -6.59
N VAL A 103 -17.80 -3.11 -7.01
CA VAL A 103 -18.28 -3.29 -8.37
C VAL A 103 -19.24 -2.15 -8.68
N ARG A 104 -18.75 -1.02 -9.21
CA ARG A 104 -19.57 -0.11 -10.01
C ARG A 104 -19.87 -0.81 -11.32
N ASN A 105 -20.76 -1.78 -11.24
CA ASN A 105 -21.40 -2.37 -12.40
C ASN A 105 -22.90 -2.50 -12.08
N GLU A 106 -23.53 -1.35 -11.90
CA GLU A 106 -24.98 -1.22 -11.93
C GLU A 106 -25.44 -1.30 -13.39
N THR A 107 -25.36 -2.51 -13.97
CA THR A 107 -26.08 -2.82 -15.22
C THR A 107 -27.56 -2.92 -14.89
N MET A 108 -28.21 -1.78 -14.69
CA MET A 108 -29.66 -1.68 -14.68
C MET A 108 -30.19 -1.79 -16.12
N GLY A 109 -30.20 -3.01 -16.64
CA GLY A 109 -31.07 -3.38 -17.76
C GLY A 109 -32.39 -3.92 -17.19
N PRO A 110 -33.55 -3.25 -17.35
CA PRO A 110 -34.82 -3.76 -16.89
C PRO A 110 -35.21 -5.00 -17.72
N ARG A 111 -35.03 -6.17 -17.12
CA ARG A 111 -35.53 -7.45 -17.62
C ARG A 111 -37.06 -7.48 -17.42
N GLN A 112 -37.76 -7.12 -18.50
CA GLN A 112 -39.05 -7.62 -18.97
C GLN A 112 -39.88 -8.40 -17.94
N ALA A 113 -40.96 -7.78 -17.47
CA ALA A 113 -42.02 -8.43 -16.72
C ALA A 113 -42.77 -9.42 -17.63
N HIS A 114 -42.68 -10.72 -17.30
CA HIS A 114 -43.51 -11.77 -17.87
C HIS A 114 -44.89 -11.70 -17.20
N GLY A 115 -45.85 -11.07 -17.87
CA GLY A 115 -47.26 -11.08 -17.48
C GLY A 115 -47.90 -12.41 -17.85
N THR A 116 -48.11 -13.27 -16.87
CA THR A 116 -49.06 -14.37 -16.94
C THR A 116 -50.37 -13.89 -16.31
N SER A 117 -51.40 -13.64 -17.12
CA SER A 117 -52.77 -14.11 -16.89
C SER A 117 -53.68 -13.77 -18.06
#